data_AF-A0A958L266-F1
#
_entry.id   AF-A0A958L266-F1
#
_cell.length_a   1.000
_cell.length_b   1.000
_cell.length_c   1.000
_cell.angle_alpha   90.00
_cell.angle_beta   90.00
_cell.angle_gamma   90.00
#
_symmetry.space_group_name_H-M   'P 1'
#
loop_
_entity.id
_entity.type
_entity.pdbx_description
1 polymer ?
#
loop_
_entity_poly.entity_id
_entity_poly.type
_entity_poly.pdbx_seq_one_letter_code
_entity_poly.pdbx_strand_id
1 'polypeptide(L)'
;MRQTYPQSTQHAPLYETAIPLSSGPLIDRSLERIQRISRTFQGIADTTVSAEKQPLNFSGDELALQTGENFRAAVRALSHVLQRGFESPLDVQRIVEESAALVNRNLSAPGTPLHRTWEGHPGHPSPESIIEELGLFHQEYLEKHRLFLEAVFRGNEHDIREQAISFAAWVEKRFNHEIHPLYDGCGRTSKAHAVAVLTIAGLSYPAFPNRERYMEFRALPLEEWTEKFREHLLDSL
;
A
#
# COMPACT_ATOMS: atom_id res chain seq x y z
N MET A 1 10.87 -43.43 4.42
CA MET A 1 11.53 -42.25 3.84
C MET A 1 10.99 -41.02 4.55
N ARG A 2 11.81 -40.32 5.34
CA ARG A 2 11.41 -39.06 5.98
C ARG A 2 11.66 -37.94 4.97
N GLN A 3 10.60 -37.30 4.50
CA GLN A 3 10.71 -36.05 3.76
C GLN A 3 11.20 -34.97 4.73
N THR A 4 12.44 -34.55 4.54
CA THR A 4 12.98 -33.34 5.16
C THR A 4 12.47 -32.15 4.37
N TYR A 5 11.58 -31.36 4.96
CA TYR A 5 11.25 -30.03 4.46
C TYR A 5 12.51 -29.15 4.56
N PRO A 6 12.83 -28.34 3.54
CA PRO A 6 13.90 -27.36 3.65
C PRO A 6 13.56 -26.35 4.74
N GLN A 7 14.56 -26.06 5.58
CA GLN A 7 14.44 -25.05 6.62
C GLN A 7 14.11 -23.70 5.99
N SER A 8 13.04 -23.09 6.50
CA SER A 8 12.68 -21.69 6.25
C SER A 8 13.91 -20.81 6.39
N THR A 9 14.29 -20.14 5.30
CA THR A 9 15.25 -19.05 5.34
C THR A 9 14.68 -17.98 6.26
N GLN A 10 15.33 -17.77 7.41
CA GLN A 10 15.05 -16.63 8.28
C GLN A 10 15.32 -15.35 7.48
N HIS A 11 14.29 -14.80 6.85
CA HIS A 11 14.38 -13.49 6.22
C HIS A 11 14.59 -12.47 7.33
N ALA A 12 15.67 -11.69 7.22
CA ALA A 12 15.89 -10.55 8.10
C ALA A 12 14.65 -9.64 8.05
N PRO A 13 14.19 -9.15 9.21
CA PRO A 13 13.04 -8.26 9.25
C PRO A 13 13.30 -6.97 8.45
N LEU A 14 12.23 -6.36 7.94
CA LEU A 14 12.22 -5.21 7.01
C LEU A 14 13.13 -4.02 7.37
N TYR A 15 13.62 -3.93 8.61
CA TYR A 15 14.27 -2.76 9.16
C TYR A 15 15.80 -2.68 8.98
N GLU A 16 16.46 -3.64 8.34
CA GLU A 16 17.91 -3.62 8.12
C GLU A 16 18.29 -3.78 6.66
N THR A 17 18.38 -2.69 5.89
CA THR A 17 19.16 -2.63 4.63
C THR A 17 19.18 -1.23 3.99
N ALA A 18 20.34 -0.88 3.41
CA ALA A 18 20.61 0.43 2.80
C ALA A 18 19.98 0.57 1.41
N ILE A 19 19.41 1.74 1.15
CA ILE A 19 18.62 2.10 -0.03
C ILE A 19 19.48 2.93 -1.00
N PRO A 20 19.30 2.84 -2.34
CA PRO A 20 19.87 3.81 -3.25
C PRO A 20 19.41 5.23 -2.88
N LEU A 21 20.37 6.15 -2.72
CA LEU A 21 20.17 7.53 -2.27
C LEU A 21 19.17 8.35 -3.13
N SER A 22 18.77 7.88 -4.31
CA SER A 22 17.93 8.59 -5.28
C SER A 22 16.41 8.46 -5.08
N SER A 23 15.93 7.58 -4.19
CA SER A 23 14.47 7.35 -4.02
C SER A 23 13.77 8.38 -3.12
N GLY A 24 14.51 9.08 -2.24
CA GLY A 24 13.96 10.06 -1.30
C GLY A 24 13.05 11.11 -1.94
N PRO A 25 13.51 11.82 -3.00
CA PRO A 25 12.71 12.85 -3.67
C PRO A 25 11.38 12.35 -4.25
N LEU A 26 11.33 11.10 -4.76
CA LEU A 26 10.10 10.52 -5.30
C LEU A 26 9.10 10.18 -4.19
N ILE A 27 9.59 9.70 -3.04
CA ILE A 27 8.76 9.42 -1.88
C ILE A 27 8.18 10.73 -1.32
N ASP A 28 9.00 11.78 -1.20
CA ASP A 28 8.54 13.08 -0.68
C ASP A 28 7.52 13.73 -1.63
N ARG A 29 7.78 13.72 -2.95
CA ARG A 29 6.81 14.20 -3.95
C ARG A 29 5.50 13.39 -3.91
N SER A 30 5.59 12.08 -3.71
CA SER A 30 4.42 11.22 -3.54
C SER A 30 3.61 11.60 -2.30
N LEU A 31 4.29 11.88 -1.20
CA LEU A 31 3.66 12.31 0.05
C LEU A 31 2.92 13.63 -0.11
N GLU A 32 3.52 14.63 -0.76
CA GLU A 32 2.87 15.92 -1.07
C GLU A 32 1.58 15.76 -1.88
N ARG A 33 1.59 14.82 -2.84
CA ARG A 33 0.40 14.52 -3.67
C ARG A 33 -0.66 13.78 -2.85
N ILE A 34 -0.26 12.81 -2.02
CA ILE A 34 -1.16 12.06 -1.14
C ILE A 34 -1.80 12.96 -0.08
N GLN A 35 -1.07 13.94 0.45
CA GLN A 35 -1.56 14.92 1.42
C GLN A 35 -2.80 15.67 0.92
N ARG A 36 -2.96 15.87 -0.40
CA ARG A 36 -4.15 16.55 -0.97
C ARG A 36 -5.42 15.71 -0.93
N ILE A 37 -5.28 14.38 -0.84
CA ILE A 37 -6.41 13.44 -0.96
C ILE A 37 -6.67 12.64 0.31
N SER A 38 -5.79 12.70 1.31
CA SER A 38 -5.86 11.91 2.52
C SER A 38 -5.95 12.76 3.78
N ARG A 39 -7.08 12.62 4.48
CA ARG A 39 -7.39 13.30 5.75
C ARG A 39 -6.33 13.06 6.82
N THR A 40 -5.87 11.81 6.98
CA THR A 40 -4.90 11.47 8.02
C THR A 40 -3.53 12.11 7.78
N PHE A 41 -3.12 12.27 6.52
CA PHE A 41 -1.89 13.01 6.18
C PHE A 41 -2.04 14.53 6.36
N GLN A 42 -3.27 15.02 6.55
CA GLN A 42 -3.60 16.40 6.93
C GLN A 42 -3.87 16.53 8.44
N GLY A 43 -3.59 15.49 9.24
CA GLY A 43 -3.80 15.54 10.69
C GLY A 43 -5.24 15.32 11.16
N ILE A 44 -6.12 14.87 10.27
CA ILE A 44 -7.53 14.62 10.60
C ILE A 44 -7.73 13.14 10.92
N ALA A 45 -8.02 12.84 12.19
CA ALA A 45 -8.48 11.53 12.64
C ALA A 45 -9.99 11.41 12.40
N ASP A 46 -10.42 10.39 11.65
CA ASP A 46 -11.84 10.15 11.37
C ASP A 46 -12.32 8.86 12.02
N THR A 47 -13.32 9.00 12.89
CA THR A 47 -14.04 7.92 13.57
C THR A 47 -15.47 7.76 13.06
N THR A 48 -15.94 8.55 12.09
CA THR A 48 -17.36 8.56 11.70
C THR A 48 -17.82 7.33 10.93
N VAL A 49 -16.91 6.42 10.57
CA VAL A 49 -17.21 5.22 9.77
C VAL A 49 -17.77 4.05 10.59
N SER A 50 -17.56 4.02 11.91
CA SER A 50 -18.15 3.02 12.81
C SER A 50 -18.04 3.50 14.26
N ALA A 51 -19.09 3.27 15.06
CA ALA A 51 -19.06 3.54 16.51
C ALA A 51 -18.05 2.67 17.27
N GLU A 52 -17.63 1.54 16.68
CA GLU A 52 -16.65 0.62 17.28
C GLU A 52 -15.19 1.01 16.96
N LYS A 53 -15.00 1.94 16.03
CA LYS A 53 -13.67 2.39 15.62
C LYS A 53 -13.09 3.33 16.68
N GLN A 54 -12.03 2.89 17.33
CA GLN A 54 -11.28 3.69 18.29
C GLN A 54 -10.62 4.89 17.60
N PRO A 55 -10.54 6.05 18.27
CA PRO A 55 -9.79 7.19 17.76
C PRO A 55 -8.29 6.87 17.67
N LEU A 56 -7.58 7.62 16.83
CA LEU A 56 -6.13 7.59 16.78
C LEU A 56 -5.53 8.31 18.00
N ASN A 57 -4.31 7.92 18.38
CA ASN A 57 -3.59 8.47 19.53
C ASN A 57 -3.18 9.95 19.34
N PHE A 58 -3.12 10.42 18.10
CA PHE A 58 -2.68 11.76 17.73
C PHE A 58 -3.76 12.51 16.94
N SER A 59 -3.64 13.84 16.90
CA SER A 59 -4.46 14.71 16.04
C SER A 59 -3.65 15.92 15.56
N GLY A 60 -4.14 16.63 14.55
CA GLY A 60 -3.50 17.82 14.00
C GLY A 60 -2.09 17.55 13.45
N ASP A 61 -1.17 18.49 13.68
CA ASP A 61 0.19 18.45 13.13
C ASP A 61 0.98 17.21 13.59
N GLU A 62 0.76 16.75 14.82
CA GLU A 62 1.43 15.56 15.36
C GLU A 62 1.00 14.29 14.59
N LEU A 63 -0.29 14.16 14.29
CA LEU A 63 -0.79 13.06 13.46
C LEU A 63 -0.24 13.14 12.04
N ALA A 64 -0.19 14.33 11.44
CA ALA A 64 0.35 14.52 10.10
C ALA A 64 1.84 14.14 10.04
N LEU A 65 2.63 14.61 11.02
CA LEU A 65 4.06 14.32 11.13
C LEU A 65 4.32 12.82 11.29
N GLN A 66 3.71 12.19 12.31
CA GLN A 66 3.91 10.77 12.60
C GLN A 66 3.44 9.88 11.44
N THR A 67 2.31 10.23 10.81
CA THR A 67 1.81 9.52 9.62
C THR A 67 2.81 9.62 8.47
N GLY A 68 3.38 10.81 8.24
CA GLY A 68 4.37 11.00 7.18
C GLY A 68 5.67 10.25 7.41
N GLU A 69 6.18 10.23 8.64
CA GLU A 69 7.39 9.47 9.00
C GLU A 69 7.18 7.96 8.86
N ASN A 70 6.07 7.45 9.38
CA ASN A 70 5.69 6.04 9.25
C ASN A 70 5.53 5.64 7.78
N PHE A 71 4.90 6.48 6.97
CA PHE A 71 4.72 6.23 5.55
C PHE A 71 6.07 6.14 4.82
N ARG A 72 6.99 7.09 5.06
CA ARG A 72 8.34 7.03 4.48
C ARG A 72 9.07 5.76 4.87
N ALA A 73 9.00 5.37 6.14
CA ALA A 73 9.64 4.15 6.62
C ALA A 73 9.06 2.90 5.93
N ALA A 74 7.72 2.81 5.82
CA ALA A 74 7.05 1.71 5.16
C ALA A 74 7.39 1.62 3.66
N VAL A 75 7.33 2.74 2.92
CA VAL A 75 7.66 2.77 1.49
C VAL A 75 9.11 2.35 1.24
N ARG A 76 10.03 2.80 2.09
CA ARG A 76 11.45 2.44 2.02
C ARG A 76 11.67 0.94 2.22
N ALA A 77 11.08 0.38 3.27
CA ALA A 77 11.11 -1.05 3.56
C ALA A 77 10.49 -1.88 2.42
N LEU A 78 9.32 -1.47 1.94
CA LEU A 78 8.62 -2.12 0.83
C LEU A 78 9.42 -2.10 -0.47
N SER A 79 10.01 -0.96 -0.83
CA SER A 79 10.81 -0.82 -2.06
C SER A 79 11.96 -1.82 -2.07
N HIS A 80 12.62 -2.00 -0.91
CA HIS A 80 13.72 -2.94 -0.76
C HIS A 80 13.28 -4.40 -0.93
N VAL A 81 12.17 -4.79 -0.31
CA VAL A 81 11.67 -6.16 -0.46
C VAL A 81 11.13 -6.44 -1.86
N LEU A 82 10.42 -5.49 -2.45
CA LEU A 82 9.91 -5.64 -3.81
C LEU A 82 11.04 -5.80 -4.83
N GLN A 83 12.20 -5.18 -4.62
CA GLN A 83 13.37 -5.38 -5.48
C GLN A 83 14.04 -6.76 -5.31
N ARG A 84 13.94 -7.36 -4.12
CA ARG A 84 14.55 -8.68 -3.84
C ARG A 84 13.76 -9.86 -4.36
N GLY A 85 12.46 -9.70 -4.60
CA GLY A 85 11.60 -10.84 -4.89
C GLY A 85 11.02 -11.46 -3.62
N PHE A 86 9.91 -12.16 -3.78
CA PHE A 86 9.38 -13.13 -2.82
C PHE A 86 8.66 -14.24 -3.59
N GLU A 87 8.47 -15.40 -2.96
CA GLU A 87 8.18 -16.63 -3.70
C GLU A 87 6.76 -17.17 -3.46
N SER A 88 6.13 -16.76 -2.37
CA SER A 88 4.87 -17.34 -1.93
C SER A 88 3.81 -16.30 -1.53
N PRO A 89 2.51 -16.65 -1.57
CA PRO A 89 1.46 -15.81 -1.01
C PRO A 89 1.64 -15.54 0.49
N LEU A 90 2.31 -16.44 1.24
CA LEU A 90 2.63 -16.24 2.65
C LEU A 90 3.66 -15.12 2.85
N ASP A 91 4.62 -15.00 1.94
CA ASP A 91 5.55 -13.86 1.97
C ASP A 91 4.81 -12.54 1.74
N VAL A 92 3.87 -12.53 0.78
CA VAL A 92 3.03 -11.35 0.53
C VAL A 92 2.23 -11.00 1.78
N GLN A 93 1.58 -11.98 2.41
CA GLN A 93 0.84 -11.77 3.65
C GLN A 93 1.71 -11.05 4.68
N ARG A 94 2.90 -11.62 4.97
CA ARG A 94 3.83 -11.03 5.92
C ARG A 94 4.19 -9.59 5.56
N ILE A 95 4.50 -9.32 4.29
CA ILE A 95 4.88 -7.97 3.82
C ILE A 95 3.72 -6.98 4.00
N VAL A 96 2.50 -7.39 3.70
CA VAL A 96 1.29 -6.56 3.83
C VAL A 96 0.98 -6.27 5.30
N GLU A 97 1.10 -7.28 6.17
CA GLU A 97 0.86 -7.11 7.61
C GLU A 97 1.96 -6.26 8.27
N GLU A 98 3.23 -6.49 7.92
CA GLU A 98 4.35 -5.70 8.43
C GLU A 98 4.30 -4.25 7.93
N SER A 99 3.92 -4.02 6.67
CA SER A 99 3.72 -2.67 6.15
C SER A 99 2.54 -1.97 6.81
N ALA A 100 1.43 -2.68 7.05
CA ALA A 100 0.29 -2.19 7.81
C ALA A 100 0.68 -1.80 9.24
N ALA A 101 1.50 -2.61 9.91
CA ALA A 101 2.04 -2.30 11.22
C ALA A 101 2.94 -1.05 11.18
N LEU A 102 3.82 -0.94 10.19
CA LEU A 102 4.71 0.22 10.03
C LEU A 102 3.95 1.52 9.78
N VAL A 103 2.98 1.54 8.86
CA VAL A 103 2.21 2.77 8.57
C VAL A 103 1.33 3.20 9.75
N ASN A 104 0.91 2.25 10.60
CA ASN A 104 0.05 2.50 11.76
C ASN A 104 0.82 2.60 13.10
N ARG A 105 2.15 2.48 13.08
CA ARG A 105 2.98 2.45 14.29
C ARG A 105 2.72 3.68 15.18
N ASN A 106 2.37 3.44 16.44
CA ASN A 106 1.99 4.46 17.43
C ASN A 106 0.74 5.29 17.09
N LEU A 107 0.10 5.10 15.93
CA LEU A 107 -1.11 5.84 15.56
C LEU A 107 -2.36 5.22 16.22
N SER A 108 -2.43 3.90 16.28
CA SER A 108 -3.54 3.16 16.91
C SER A 108 -3.25 2.82 18.37
N ALA A 109 -4.32 2.63 19.15
CA ALA A 109 -4.20 2.20 20.54
C ALA A 109 -3.53 0.81 20.65
N PRO A 110 -2.80 0.51 21.74
CA PRO A 110 -2.29 -0.82 21.99
C PRO A 110 -3.41 -1.86 22.01
N GLY A 111 -3.19 -3.00 21.37
CA GLY A 111 -4.18 -4.10 21.31
C GLY A 111 -5.27 -3.92 20.26
N THR A 112 -5.24 -2.86 19.44
CA THR A 112 -6.11 -2.75 18.27
C THR A 112 -5.89 -3.94 17.32
N PRO A 113 -6.95 -4.69 16.95
CA PRO A 113 -6.85 -5.76 15.97
C PRO A 113 -6.27 -5.27 14.63
N LEU A 114 -5.58 -6.15 13.90
CA LEU A 114 -5.08 -5.79 12.57
C LEU A 114 -6.21 -5.64 11.56
N HIS A 115 -7.13 -6.60 11.54
CA HIS A 115 -8.28 -6.61 10.66
C HIS A 115 -9.51 -6.01 11.33
N ARG A 116 -10.39 -5.40 10.53
CA ARG A 116 -11.65 -4.87 11.07
C ARG A 116 -12.56 -6.02 11.51
N THR A 117 -13.34 -5.77 12.54
CA THR A 117 -14.34 -6.71 13.08
C THR A 117 -15.77 -6.23 12.85
N TRP A 118 -15.95 -5.10 12.17
CA TRP A 118 -17.25 -4.48 11.87
C TRP A 118 -17.49 -4.41 10.36
N GLU A 119 -18.75 -4.23 10.01
CA GLU A 119 -19.19 -4.09 8.63
C GLU A 119 -18.60 -2.86 7.94
N GLY A 120 -18.21 -3.06 6.67
CA GLY A 120 -17.71 -1.99 5.81
C GLY A 120 -18.82 -1.19 5.14
N HIS A 121 -18.45 -0.40 4.14
CA HIS A 121 -19.44 0.18 3.23
C HIS A 121 -20.10 -0.92 2.37
N PRO A 122 -21.30 -0.68 1.82
CA PRO A 122 -21.93 -1.62 0.89
C PRO A 122 -20.96 -2.04 -0.23
N GLY A 123 -20.84 -3.35 -0.44
CA GLY A 123 -19.92 -3.94 -1.41
C GLY A 123 -18.57 -4.39 -0.85
N HIS A 124 -18.20 -4.00 0.38
CA HIS A 124 -17.08 -4.62 1.07
C HIS A 124 -17.47 -6.03 1.59
N PRO A 125 -16.50 -6.96 1.71
CA PRO A 125 -16.74 -8.28 2.32
C PRO A 125 -17.18 -8.14 3.79
N SER A 126 -17.90 -9.12 4.32
CA SER A 126 -18.15 -9.17 5.76
C SER A 126 -16.84 -9.44 6.53
N PRO A 127 -16.75 -9.12 7.83
CA PRO A 127 -15.58 -9.40 8.65
C PRO A 127 -15.08 -10.86 8.56
N GLU A 128 -16.00 -11.82 8.49
CA GLU A 128 -15.70 -13.25 8.44
C GLU A 128 -15.06 -13.67 7.11
N SER A 129 -15.38 -12.97 6.02
CA SER A 129 -14.84 -13.23 4.68
C SER A 129 -13.51 -12.55 4.39
N ILE A 130 -13.04 -11.63 5.26
CA ILE A 130 -11.80 -10.87 5.03
C ILE A 130 -10.58 -11.78 4.82
N ILE A 131 -10.48 -12.87 5.57
CA ILE A 131 -9.32 -13.77 5.50
C ILE A 131 -9.27 -14.50 4.15
N GLU A 132 -10.43 -14.92 3.64
CA GLU A 132 -10.53 -15.55 2.32
C GLU A 132 -10.16 -14.55 1.20
N GLU A 133 -10.72 -13.34 1.26
CA GLU A 133 -10.42 -12.27 0.28
C GLU A 133 -8.95 -11.85 0.32
N LEU A 134 -8.33 -11.79 1.49
CA LEU A 134 -6.89 -11.56 1.63
C LEU A 134 -6.07 -12.70 1.04
N GLY A 135 -6.51 -13.95 1.18
CA GLY A 135 -5.88 -15.11 0.54
C GLY A 135 -5.81 -14.97 -0.99
N LEU A 136 -6.91 -14.53 -1.61
CA LEU A 136 -6.96 -14.24 -3.04
C LEU A 136 -6.08 -13.05 -3.41
N PHE A 137 -6.16 -11.97 -2.64
CA PHE A 137 -5.31 -10.78 -2.82
C PHE A 137 -3.81 -11.14 -2.79
N HIS A 138 -3.37 -11.99 -1.88
CA HIS A 138 -1.96 -12.38 -1.78
C HIS A 138 -1.48 -13.18 -3.00
N GLN A 139 -2.35 -14.01 -3.59
CA GLN A 139 -2.04 -14.74 -4.83
C GLN A 139 -1.92 -13.78 -6.02
N GLU A 140 -2.89 -12.88 -6.19
CA GLU A 140 -2.88 -11.88 -7.26
C GLU A 140 -1.72 -10.90 -7.13
N TYR A 141 -1.38 -10.48 -5.90
CA TYR A 141 -0.25 -9.59 -5.64
C TYR A 141 1.07 -10.23 -6.07
N LEU A 142 1.26 -11.51 -5.76
CA LEU A 142 2.45 -12.27 -6.17
C LEU A 142 2.57 -12.32 -7.69
N GLU A 143 1.47 -12.53 -8.40
CA GLU A 143 1.47 -12.54 -9.86
C GLU A 143 1.81 -11.16 -10.45
N LYS A 144 1.17 -10.10 -9.95
CA LYS A 144 1.47 -8.72 -10.36
C LYS A 144 2.93 -8.37 -10.11
N HIS A 145 3.49 -8.82 -9.00
CA HIS A 145 4.89 -8.61 -8.67
C HIS A 145 5.85 -9.35 -9.61
N ARG A 146 5.53 -10.60 -9.98
CA ARG A 146 6.31 -11.36 -10.97
C ARG A 146 6.36 -10.64 -12.31
N LEU A 147 5.21 -10.22 -12.83
CA LEU A 147 5.12 -9.47 -14.09
C LEU A 147 5.93 -8.16 -14.03
N PHE A 148 5.86 -7.46 -12.90
CA PHE A 148 6.65 -6.25 -12.69
C PHE A 148 8.16 -6.55 -12.68
N LEU A 149 8.61 -7.57 -11.96
CA LEU A 149 10.02 -7.96 -11.93
C LEU A 149 10.52 -8.42 -13.30
N GLU A 150 9.72 -9.17 -14.06
CA GLU A 150 10.07 -9.55 -15.43
C GLU A 150 10.31 -8.32 -16.31
N ALA A 151 9.48 -7.29 -16.21
CA ALA A 151 9.70 -6.03 -16.93
C ALA A 151 11.00 -5.35 -16.50
N VAL A 152 11.30 -5.32 -15.20
CA VAL A 152 12.56 -4.80 -14.65
C VAL A 152 13.77 -5.56 -15.19
N PHE A 153 13.72 -6.90 -15.21
CA PHE A 153 14.80 -7.74 -15.73
C PHE A 153 15.04 -7.57 -17.23
N ARG A 154 13.97 -7.34 -18.01
CA ARG A 154 14.10 -7.04 -19.46
C ARG A 154 14.69 -5.65 -19.72
N GLY A 155 14.61 -4.74 -18.76
CA GLY A 155 15.20 -3.40 -18.86
C GLY A 155 14.50 -2.45 -19.83
N ASN A 156 13.29 -2.79 -20.30
CA ASN A 156 12.50 -1.91 -21.14
C ASN A 156 11.76 -0.89 -20.25
N GLU A 157 12.18 0.37 -20.31
CA GLU A 157 11.63 1.45 -19.47
C GLU A 157 10.11 1.63 -19.64
N HIS A 158 9.59 1.50 -20.86
CA HIS A 158 8.16 1.60 -21.12
C HIS A 158 7.40 0.48 -20.40
N ASP A 159 7.86 -0.76 -20.53
CA ASP A 159 7.20 -1.91 -19.91
C ASP A 159 7.29 -1.84 -18.38
N ILE A 160 8.42 -1.39 -17.84
CA ILE A 160 8.61 -1.18 -16.39
C ILE A 160 7.58 -0.18 -15.86
N ARG A 161 7.43 0.97 -16.54
CA ARG A 161 6.47 2.00 -16.16
C ARG A 161 5.04 1.48 -16.24
N GLU A 162 4.64 0.86 -17.34
CA GLU A 162 3.26 0.35 -17.49
C GLU A 162 2.92 -0.74 -16.47
N GLN A 163 3.84 -1.68 -16.18
CA GLN A 163 3.62 -2.67 -15.13
C GLN A 163 3.54 -2.03 -13.75
N ALA A 164 4.38 -1.03 -13.45
CA ALA A 164 4.33 -0.31 -12.17
C ALA A 164 3.00 0.43 -11.97
N ILE A 165 2.50 1.09 -13.02
CA ILE A 165 1.22 1.82 -13.00
C ILE A 165 0.06 0.85 -12.76
N SER A 166 0.00 -0.23 -13.56
CA SER A 166 -1.04 -1.26 -13.42
C SER A 166 -1.03 -1.89 -12.03
N PHE A 167 0.15 -2.21 -11.51
CA PHE A 167 0.29 -2.82 -10.19
C PHE A 167 -0.09 -1.84 -9.07
N ALA A 168 0.40 -0.60 -9.10
CA ALA A 168 0.07 0.42 -8.11
C ALA A 168 -1.45 0.73 -8.08
N ALA A 169 -2.07 0.88 -9.25
CA ALA A 169 -3.51 1.10 -9.37
C ALA A 169 -4.32 -0.08 -8.83
N TRP A 170 -3.93 -1.31 -9.17
CA TRP A 170 -4.57 -2.54 -8.70
C TRP A 170 -4.50 -2.67 -7.17
N VAL A 171 -3.33 -2.45 -6.55
CA VAL A 171 -3.20 -2.54 -5.08
C VAL A 171 -4.16 -1.56 -4.39
N GLU A 172 -4.27 -0.33 -4.87
CA GLU A 172 -5.19 0.64 -4.26
C GLU A 172 -6.66 0.32 -4.47
N LYS A 173 -7.02 -0.20 -5.64
CA LYS A 173 -8.39 -0.64 -5.89
C LYS A 173 -8.72 -1.85 -5.02
N ARG A 174 -7.95 -2.93 -5.15
CA ARG A 174 -8.23 -4.21 -4.49
C ARG A 174 -8.17 -4.10 -2.97
N PHE A 175 -7.07 -3.58 -2.42
CA PHE A 175 -6.85 -3.56 -0.97
C PHE A 175 -7.70 -2.50 -0.26
N ASN A 176 -7.71 -1.26 -0.75
CA ASN A 176 -8.34 -0.17 -0.03
C ASN A 176 -9.83 -0.02 -0.38
N HIS A 177 -10.26 -0.27 -1.62
CA HIS A 177 -11.65 -0.07 -2.08
C HIS A 177 -12.51 -1.32 -2.06
N GLU A 178 -12.02 -2.47 -2.50
CA GLU A 178 -12.86 -3.66 -2.63
C GLU A 178 -12.89 -4.47 -1.34
N ILE A 179 -11.71 -4.79 -0.79
CA ILE A 179 -11.62 -5.64 0.41
C ILE A 179 -11.75 -4.80 1.70
N HIS A 180 -11.01 -3.70 1.77
CA HIS A 180 -10.90 -2.83 2.94
C HIS A 180 -10.66 -3.61 4.26
N PRO A 181 -9.56 -4.39 4.37
CA PRO A 181 -9.45 -5.44 5.38
C PRO A 181 -9.02 -4.95 6.77
N LEU A 182 -8.32 -3.81 6.86
CA LEU A 182 -7.68 -3.38 8.10
C LEU A 182 -8.66 -2.68 9.03
N TYR A 183 -8.40 -2.80 10.34
CA TYR A 183 -9.08 -2.03 11.39
C TYR A 183 -8.94 -0.52 11.11
N ASP A 184 -7.73 -0.10 10.79
CA ASP A 184 -7.44 1.24 10.32
C ASP A 184 -6.22 1.25 9.38
N GLY A 185 -6.16 2.26 8.52
CA GLY A 185 -4.99 2.48 7.66
C GLY A 185 -5.01 1.78 6.31
N CYS A 186 -6.12 1.18 5.86
CA CYS A 186 -6.25 0.62 4.49
C CYS A 186 -5.68 1.55 3.40
N GLY A 187 -6.05 2.84 3.46
CA GLY A 187 -5.59 3.83 2.49
C GLY A 187 -4.13 4.24 2.64
N ARG A 188 -3.53 4.15 3.85
CA ARG A 188 -2.10 4.40 4.06
C ARG A 188 -1.28 3.21 3.56
N THR A 189 -1.67 1.99 3.93
CA THR A 189 -1.02 0.74 3.50
C THR A 189 -1.04 0.61 2.00
N SER A 190 -2.21 0.72 1.35
CA SER A 190 -2.31 0.57 -0.11
C SER A 190 -1.46 1.60 -0.87
N LYS A 191 -1.43 2.85 -0.37
CA LYS A 191 -0.57 3.90 -0.95
C LYS A 191 0.91 3.63 -0.73
N ALA A 192 1.30 3.06 0.40
CA ALA A 192 2.69 2.75 0.65
C ALA A 192 3.20 1.69 -0.34
N HIS A 193 2.40 0.66 -0.61
CA HIS A 193 2.68 -0.33 -1.65
C HIS A 193 2.70 0.29 -3.06
N ALA A 194 1.69 1.08 -3.40
CA ALA A 194 1.64 1.77 -4.70
C ALA A 194 2.88 2.67 -4.91
N VAL A 195 3.24 3.49 -3.92
CA VAL A 195 4.42 4.36 -4.00
C VAL A 195 5.71 3.56 -4.08
N ALA A 196 5.84 2.44 -3.35
CA ALA A 196 7.04 1.61 -3.42
C ALA A 196 7.26 1.05 -4.83
N VAL A 197 6.21 0.52 -5.47
CA VAL A 197 6.26 0.03 -6.86
C VAL A 197 6.60 1.15 -7.84
N LEU A 198 5.91 2.30 -7.72
CA LEU A 198 6.16 3.46 -8.59
C LEU A 198 7.59 4.00 -8.45
N THR A 199 8.11 4.04 -7.22
CA THR A 199 9.46 4.55 -6.93
C THR A 199 10.53 3.69 -7.59
N ILE A 200 10.35 2.36 -7.64
CA ILE A 200 11.26 1.45 -8.36
C ILE A 200 11.26 1.75 -9.86
N ALA A 201 10.12 2.16 -10.43
CA ALA A 201 9.98 2.58 -11.82
C ALA A 201 10.37 4.05 -12.09
N GLY A 202 10.92 4.76 -11.11
CA GLY A 202 11.29 6.18 -11.25
C GLY A 202 10.10 7.14 -11.27
N LEU A 203 8.93 6.70 -10.83
CA LEU A 203 7.69 7.46 -10.82
C LEU A 203 7.32 7.92 -9.41
N SER A 204 6.53 8.99 -9.33
CA SER A 204 5.90 9.46 -8.10
C SER A 204 4.40 9.23 -8.16
N TYR A 205 3.73 9.14 -7.01
CA TYR A 205 2.28 8.92 -6.90
C TYR A 205 1.46 9.89 -7.76
N PRO A 206 0.30 9.53 -8.35
CA PRO A 206 -0.46 10.46 -9.19
C PRO A 206 -0.93 11.73 -8.45
N ALA A 207 -0.94 12.86 -9.14
CA ALA A 207 -1.36 14.16 -8.62
C ALA A 207 -2.85 14.40 -8.89
N PHE A 208 -3.72 13.74 -8.11
CA PHE A 208 -5.16 13.98 -8.21
C PHE A 208 -5.52 15.40 -7.75
N PRO A 209 -6.54 16.06 -8.36
CA PRO A 209 -6.85 17.46 -8.07
C PRO A 209 -7.25 17.72 -6.62
N ASN A 210 -8.10 16.85 -6.07
CA ASN A 210 -8.59 16.92 -4.71
C ASN A 210 -9.15 15.56 -4.27
N ARG A 211 -9.51 15.45 -2.99
CA ARG A 211 -10.07 14.24 -2.41
C ARG A 211 -11.37 13.78 -3.08
N GLU A 212 -12.28 14.70 -3.38
CA GLU A 212 -13.59 14.37 -3.96
C GLU A 212 -13.42 13.67 -5.31
N ARG A 213 -12.64 14.26 -6.23
CA ARG A 213 -12.30 13.65 -7.52
C ARG A 213 -11.57 12.32 -7.38
N TYR A 214 -10.64 12.21 -6.43
CA TYR A 214 -9.98 10.93 -6.15
C TYR A 214 -10.99 9.83 -5.75
N MET A 215 -11.98 10.16 -4.92
CA MET A 215 -13.00 9.18 -4.51
C MET A 215 -13.95 8.82 -5.67
N GLU A 216 -14.31 9.78 -6.52
CA GLU A 216 -15.06 9.53 -7.76
C GLU A 216 -14.32 8.56 -8.69
N PHE A 217 -13.05 8.85 -9.00
CA PHE A 217 -12.24 8.01 -9.88
C PHE A 217 -12.01 6.61 -9.31
N ARG A 218 -11.79 6.51 -8.00
CA ARG A 218 -11.59 5.23 -7.32
C ARG A 218 -12.83 4.33 -7.36
N ALA A 219 -14.02 4.88 -7.56
CA ALA A 219 -15.25 4.12 -7.74
C ALA A 219 -15.38 3.49 -9.15
N LEU A 220 -14.60 3.94 -10.13
CA LEU A 220 -14.63 3.41 -11.50
C LEU A 220 -14.14 1.95 -11.56
N PRO A 221 -14.51 1.17 -12.59
CA PRO A 221 -13.91 -0.14 -12.85
C PRO A 221 -12.38 -0.09 -12.90
N LEU A 222 -11.70 -1.20 -12.60
CA LEU A 222 -10.22 -1.23 -12.48
C LEU A 222 -9.50 -0.69 -13.72
N GLU A 223 -10.00 -0.98 -14.91
CA GLU A 223 -9.42 -0.51 -16.19
C GLU A 223 -9.47 1.01 -16.27
N GLU A 224 -10.64 1.61 -16.04
CA GLU A 224 -10.83 3.06 -16.03
C GLU A 224 -10.08 3.73 -14.86
N TRP A 225 -10.04 3.10 -13.70
CA TRP A 225 -9.23 3.57 -12.56
C TRP A 225 -7.74 3.60 -12.91
N THR A 226 -7.25 2.56 -13.59
CA THR A 226 -5.85 2.49 -14.04
C THR A 226 -5.55 3.59 -15.06
N GLU A 227 -6.50 3.89 -15.96
CA GLU A 227 -6.37 5.01 -16.89
C GLU A 227 -6.31 6.35 -16.15
N LYS A 228 -7.20 6.60 -15.18
CA LYS A 228 -7.13 7.81 -14.34
C LYS A 228 -5.85 7.88 -13.52
N PHE A 229 -5.35 6.74 -13.06
CA PHE A 229 -4.06 6.66 -12.40
C PHE A 229 -2.95 7.13 -13.33
N ARG A 230 -2.95 6.69 -14.60
CA ARG A 230 -1.99 7.09 -15.64
C ARG A 230 -2.12 8.57 -16.01
N GLU A 231 -3.32 9.05 -16.32
CA GLU A 231 -3.58 10.47 -16.70
C GLU A 231 -3.06 11.46 -15.64
N HIS A 232 -3.11 11.08 -14.36
CA HIS A 232 -2.68 11.92 -13.25
C HIS A 232 -1.22 11.70 -12.82
N LEU A 233 -0.50 10.77 -13.43
CA LEU A 233 0.96 10.75 -13.36
C LEU A 233 1.46 11.90 -14.21
N LEU A 234 1.64 13.06 -13.58
CA LEU A 234 2.33 14.18 -14.23
C LEU A 234 3.69 13.66 -14.68
N ASP A 235 3.90 13.67 -16.01
CA ASP A 235 5.11 13.22 -16.67
C ASP A 235 6.31 13.64 -15.83
N SER A 236 6.94 12.65 -15.22
CA SER A 236 8.17 12.87 -14.47
C SER A 236 9.27 12.98 -15.51
N LEU A 237 9.37 14.16 -16.13
CA LEU A 237 10.58 14.68 -16.77
C LEU A 237 11.30 15.59 -15.77
#